data_AF-A0A1H6W6M8-F1
#
_entry.id   AF-A0A1H6W6M8-F1
#
_cell.length_a   1.000
_cell.length_b   1.000
_cell.length_c   1.000
_cell.angle_alpha   90.00
_cell.angle_beta   90.00
_cell.angle_gamma   90.00
#
_symmetry.space_group_name_H-M   'P 1'
#
loop_
_entity.id
_entity.type
_entity.pdbx_description
1 polymer ?
#
loop_
_entity_poly.entity_id
_entity_poly.type
_entity_poly.pdbx_seq_one_letter_code
_entity_poly.pdbx_strand_id
1 'polypeptide(L)'
;MIDLAELTLERVVDRIGSTYYGKYRGLVSDVSDPENRCRIKAVLPGLLDGEECGWAMPVLPFAGDGHGMVMLPAVGSGVWIEFEAGSLDLPLWSGCWFADGQRPDPQGEKVRVIVSQNGHRIVLDDESDEVKIVHSGGAEIVLSGSGIAMSFQACKLEISGSDISLNNGLIKVGLAGVSLVNGAMAFGVPP
;
A
#
# COMPACT_ATOMS: atom_id res chain seq x y z
N MET A 1 54.98 1.52 -18.60
CA MET A 1 54.04 2.65 -18.69
C MET A 1 52.76 2.02 -19.21
N ILE A 2 51.74 1.86 -18.37
CA ILE A 2 50.48 1.23 -18.81
C ILE A 2 49.83 2.20 -19.80
N ASP A 3 49.45 1.71 -20.97
CA ASP A 3 48.83 2.54 -22.00
C ASP A 3 47.45 2.99 -21.50
N LEU A 4 47.30 4.31 -21.34
CA LEU A 4 46.06 4.92 -20.90
C LEU A 4 44.92 4.63 -21.89
N ALA A 5 45.23 4.43 -23.17
CA ALA A 5 44.26 4.07 -24.20
C ALA A 5 43.73 2.63 -24.01
N GLU A 6 44.59 1.66 -23.70
CA GLU A 6 44.15 0.29 -23.41
C GLU A 6 43.30 0.23 -22.13
N LEU A 7 43.73 0.92 -21.08
CA LEU A 7 42.99 0.94 -19.81
C LEU A 7 41.64 1.68 -19.90
N THR A 8 41.55 2.69 -20.77
CA THR A 8 40.27 3.36 -21.06
C THR A 8 39.36 2.49 -21.92
N LEU A 9 39.90 1.79 -22.92
CA LEU A 9 39.13 0.87 -23.76
C LEU A 9 38.59 -0.31 -22.95
N GLU A 10 39.40 -0.93 -22.10
CA GLU A 10 38.94 -2.01 -21.20
C GLU A 10 37.80 -1.55 -20.30
N ARG A 11 37.93 -0.37 -19.67
CA ARG A 11 36.88 0.20 -18.81
C ARG A 11 35.61 0.55 -19.59
N VAL A 12 35.72 0.95 -20.85
CA VAL A 12 34.57 1.24 -21.71
C VAL A 12 33.89 -0.05 -22.15
N VAL A 13 34.65 -1.08 -22.52
CA VAL A 13 34.12 -2.39 -22.92
C VAL A 13 33.42 -3.07 -21.75
N ASP A 14 34.03 -3.10 -20.58
CA ASP A 14 33.40 -3.64 -19.38
C ASP A 14 32.12 -2.86 -19.07
N ARG A 15 32.18 -1.53 -19.01
CA ARG A 15 31.01 -0.70 -18.73
C ARG A 15 29.88 -0.85 -19.76
N ILE A 16 30.18 -1.06 -21.05
CA ILE A 16 29.14 -1.24 -22.08
C ILE A 16 28.59 -2.68 -22.10
N GLY A 17 29.42 -3.67 -21.76
CA GLY A 17 29.07 -5.09 -21.87
C GLY A 17 28.47 -5.71 -20.60
N SER A 18 28.68 -5.12 -19.43
CA SER A 18 28.34 -5.75 -18.14
C SER A 18 27.43 -4.90 -17.23
N THR A 19 26.94 -3.74 -17.70
CA THR A 19 26.08 -2.86 -16.89
C THR A 19 24.62 -2.86 -17.31
N TYR A 20 23.74 -2.90 -16.32
CA TYR A 20 22.29 -3.06 -16.47
C TYR A 20 21.54 -1.89 -15.85
N TYR A 21 21.50 -0.75 -16.54
CA TYR A 21 20.87 0.49 -16.05
C TYR A 21 19.35 0.57 -16.25
N GLY A 22 18.71 -0.49 -16.75
CA GLY A 22 17.27 -0.52 -17.02
C GLY A 22 16.41 -0.86 -15.80
N LYS A 23 15.09 -0.83 -16.00
CA LYS A 23 14.11 -1.47 -15.12
C LYS A 23 13.69 -2.80 -15.73
N TYR A 24 13.74 -3.85 -14.94
CA TYR A 24 13.44 -5.22 -15.35
C TYR A 24 12.21 -5.71 -14.60
N ARG A 25 11.26 -6.35 -15.31
CA ARG A 25 10.10 -6.96 -14.65
C ARG A 25 10.54 -8.19 -13.87
N GLY A 26 10.18 -8.23 -12.60
CA GLY A 26 10.37 -9.39 -11.74
C GLY A 26 9.06 -9.86 -11.12
N LEU A 27 9.06 -11.13 -10.72
CA LEU A 27 8.04 -11.73 -9.88
C LEU A 27 8.66 -12.05 -8.52
N VAL A 28 8.09 -11.51 -7.45
CA VAL A 28 8.59 -11.76 -6.08
C VAL A 28 8.61 -13.25 -5.81
N SER A 29 9.75 -13.78 -5.38
CA SER A 29 9.92 -15.20 -5.04
C SER A 29 10.14 -15.43 -3.55
N ASP A 30 10.75 -14.47 -2.85
CA ASP A 30 10.96 -14.53 -1.41
C ASP A 30 10.89 -13.14 -0.76
N VAL A 31 10.31 -13.09 0.43
CA VAL A 31 10.14 -11.90 1.27
C VAL A 31 10.68 -12.11 2.69
N SER A 32 11.23 -13.28 2.97
CA SER A 32 11.74 -13.72 4.28
C SER A 32 13.14 -13.15 4.56
N ASP A 33 13.27 -11.82 4.45
CA ASP A 33 14.55 -11.13 4.62
C ASP A 33 15.13 -11.36 6.04
N PRO A 34 16.28 -12.05 6.16
CA PRO A 34 16.87 -12.36 7.47
C PRO A 34 17.36 -11.12 8.23
N GLU A 35 17.59 -10.00 7.53
CA GLU A 35 18.00 -8.73 8.16
C GLU A 35 16.83 -7.80 8.47
N ASN A 36 15.60 -8.16 8.08
CA ASN A 36 14.39 -7.37 8.28
C ASN A 36 14.52 -5.92 7.74
N ARG A 37 15.09 -5.77 6.55
CA ARG A 37 15.34 -4.50 5.85
C ARG A 37 14.38 -4.27 4.68
N CYS A 38 13.28 -5.03 4.63
CA CYS A 38 12.31 -5.03 3.53
C CYS A 38 12.94 -5.39 2.17
N ARG A 39 13.97 -6.25 2.17
CA ARG A 39 14.51 -6.82 0.95
C ARG A 39 13.59 -7.92 0.42
N ILE A 40 13.64 -8.15 -0.88
CA ILE A 40 12.96 -9.27 -1.53
C ILE A 40 13.92 -10.00 -2.45
N LYS A 41 13.59 -11.22 -2.84
CA LYS A 41 14.09 -11.82 -4.07
C LYS A 41 13.01 -11.81 -5.13
N ALA A 42 13.43 -11.77 -6.38
CA ALA A 42 12.52 -11.88 -7.52
C ALA A 42 13.16 -12.69 -8.64
N VAL A 43 12.32 -13.44 -9.34
CA VAL A 43 12.67 -14.10 -10.61
C VAL A 43 12.60 -13.07 -11.73
N LEU A 44 13.63 -13.02 -12.58
CA LEU A 44 13.75 -12.07 -13.70
C LEU A 44 13.79 -12.77 -15.08
N PRO A 45 12.64 -13.15 -15.66
CA PRO A 45 12.62 -13.94 -16.90
C PRO A 45 13.27 -13.26 -18.11
N GLY A 46 13.23 -11.93 -18.16
CA GLY A 46 13.78 -11.15 -19.28
C GLY A 46 15.26 -10.79 -19.14
N LEU A 47 15.93 -11.21 -18.08
CA LEU A 47 17.33 -10.83 -17.81
C LEU A 47 18.20 -11.98 -17.29
N LEU A 48 17.69 -12.77 -16.35
CA LEU A 48 18.44 -13.83 -15.68
C LEU A 48 17.95 -15.23 -16.09
N ASP A 49 17.36 -15.36 -17.29
CA ASP A 49 16.82 -16.61 -17.82
C ASP A 49 15.86 -17.37 -16.87
N GLY A 50 15.17 -16.62 -16.00
CA GLY A 50 14.23 -17.19 -15.02
C GLY A 50 14.84 -17.54 -13.65
N GLU A 51 16.11 -17.21 -13.43
CA GLU A 51 16.74 -17.31 -12.10
C GLU A 51 16.34 -16.14 -11.19
N GLU A 52 16.52 -16.36 -9.88
CA GLU A 52 16.35 -15.32 -8.87
C GLU A 52 17.52 -14.32 -8.87
N CYS A 53 17.21 -13.05 -8.65
CA CYS A 53 18.24 -12.10 -8.23
C CYS A 53 18.67 -12.34 -6.77
N GLY A 54 19.77 -11.70 -6.36
CA GLY A 54 20.10 -11.56 -4.93
C GLY A 54 19.03 -10.79 -4.15
N TRP A 55 19.24 -10.61 -2.84
CA TRP A 55 18.34 -9.79 -2.02
C TRP A 55 18.32 -8.33 -2.49
N ALA A 56 17.23 -7.95 -3.15
CA ALA A 56 17.02 -6.62 -3.69
C ALA A 56 16.73 -5.61 -2.58
N MET A 57 17.48 -4.52 -2.52
CA MET A 57 17.25 -3.43 -1.57
C MET A 57 16.03 -2.57 -1.98
N PRO A 58 15.14 -2.21 -1.04
CA PRO A 58 13.98 -1.41 -1.38
C PRO A 58 14.34 0.04 -1.68
N VAL A 59 13.74 0.59 -2.75
CA VAL A 59 13.75 2.02 -3.05
C VAL A 59 12.41 2.61 -2.57
N LEU A 60 12.32 2.84 -1.25
CA LEU A 60 11.11 3.35 -0.59
C LEU A 60 10.96 4.86 -0.77
N PRO A 61 9.72 5.40 -0.81
CA PRO A 61 9.51 6.85 -0.86
C PRO A 61 9.82 7.56 0.46
N PHE A 62 9.85 6.83 1.58
CA PHE A 62 10.14 7.37 2.90
C PHE A 62 10.73 6.30 3.81
N ALA A 63 11.92 6.55 4.35
CA ALA A 63 12.61 5.66 5.27
C ALA A 63 13.63 6.43 6.13
N GLY A 64 13.80 6.02 7.38
CA GLY A 64 14.75 6.57 8.33
C GLY A 64 14.78 5.76 9.63
N ASP A 65 15.60 6.16 10.59
CA ASP A 65 15.73 5.46 11.87
C ASP A 65 14.42 5.56 12.67
N GLY A 66 13.72 4.43 12.84
CA GLY A 66 12.45 4.34 13.56
C GLY A 66 11.21 4.90 12.82
N HIS A 67 11.31 5.25 11.54
CA HIS A 67 10.18 5.79 10.76
C HIS A 67 10.30 5.48 9.27
N GLY A 68 9.18 5.36 8.57
CA GLY A 68 9.18 5.06 7.13
C GLY A 68 7.84 4.57 6.60
N MET A 69 7.82 4.19 5.33
CA MET A 69 6.69 3.56 4.67
C MET A 69 7.03 2.13 4.28
N VAL A 70 6.48 1.16 5.02
CA VAL A 70 6.69 -0.28 4.77
C VAL A 70 5.48 -0.85 4.04
N MET A 71 5.64 -1.14 2.75
CA MET A 71 4.64 -1.81 1.91
C MET A 71 5.32 -2.96 1.17
N LEU A 72 5.55 -4.06 1.88
CA LEU A 72 6.24 -5.23 1.33
C LEU A 72 5.29 -5.99 0.38
N PRO A 73 5.66 -6.19 -0.89
CA PRO A 73 4.85 -6.98 -1.81
C PRO A 73 4.81 -8.45 -1.40
N ALA A 74 3.74 -9.17 -1.72
CA ALA A 74 3.63 -10.61 -1.45
C ALA A 74 4.39 -11.43 -2.50
N VAL A 75 4.78 -12.66 -2.16
CA VAL A 75 5.28 -13.65 -3.14
C VAL A 75 4.31 -13.79 -4.31
N GLY A 76 4.83 -13.78 -5.52
CA GLY A 76 4.07 -13.77 -6.78
C GLY A 76 3.66 -12.39 -7.28
N SER A 77 3.90 -11.31 -6.52
CA SER A 77 3.60 -9.95 -6.97
C SER A 77 4.56 -9.49 -8.06
N GLY A 78 4.08 -8.63 -8.95
CA GLY A 78 4.90 -7.99 -9.96
C GLY A 78 5.68 -6.80 -9.39
N VAL A 79 7.01 -6.80 -9.57
CA VAL A 79 7.91 -5.72 -9.13
C VAL A 79 8.82 -5.25 -10.26
N TRP A 80 9.34 -4.03 -10.16
CA TRP A 80 10.46 -3.59 -10.99
C TRP A 80 11.76 -3.77 -10.22
N ILE A 81 12.72 -4.43 -10.86
CA ILE A 81 14.08 -4.60 -10.37
C ILE A 81 15.02 -3.69 -11.16
N GLU A 82 15.95 -3.09 -10.43
CA GLU A 82 17.05 -2.25 -10.93
C GLU A 82 18.35 -2.74 -10.29
N PHE A 83 19.47 -2.17 -10.72
CA PHE A 83 20.79 -2.57 -10.25
C PHE A 83 21.63 -1.35 -9.91
N GLU A 84 22.11 -1.26 -8.68
CA GLU A 84 22.93 -0.14 -8.23
C GLU A 84 24.19 -0.05 -9.08
N ALA A 85 24.42 1.13 -9.67
CA ALA A 85 25.48 1.37 -10.66
C ALA A 85 25.50 0.38 -11.85
N GLY A 86 24.40 -0.33 -12.10
CA GLY A 86 24.26 -1.34 -13.15
C GLY A 86 24.81 -2.72 -12.79
N SER A 87 25.21 -2.97 -11.54
CA SER A 87 25.77 -4.26 -11.10
C SER A 87 24.69 -5.26 -10.71
N LEU A 88 24.69 -6.45 -11.34
CA LEU A 88 23.75 -7.54 -11.02
C LEU A 88 23.83 -8.02 -9.55
N ASP A 89 24.98 -7.83 -8.90
CA ASP A 89 25.21 -8.19 -7.50
C ASP A 89 24.52 -7.24 -6.50
N LEU A 90 24.08 -6.06 -6.98
CA LEU A 90 23.45 -5.03 -6.15
C LEU A 90 22.01 -4.74 -6.64
N PRO A 91 21.10 -5.72 -6.56
CA PRO A 91 19.72 -5.51 -6.97
C PRO A 91 19.01 -4.51 -6.05
N LEU A 92 18.12 -3.74 -6.67
CA LEU A 92 17.20 -2.81 -6.04
C LEU A 92 15.78 -3.17 -6.50
N TRP A 93 14.75 -2.95 -5.68
CA TRP A 93 13.37 -3.03 -6.12
C TRP A 93 12.65 -1.71 -5.92
N SER A 94 11.87 -1.29 -6.91
CA SER A 94 11.11 -0.03 -6.87
C SER A 94 9.70 -0.19 -7.42
N GLY A 95 8.72 0.08 -6.56
CA GLY A 95 7.30 -0.02 -6.93
C GLY A 95 6.86 -1.42 -7.37
N CYS A 96 5.61 -1.49 -7.80
CA CYS A 96 4.96 -2.73 -8.22
C CYS A 96 4.16 -2.46 -9.50
N TRP A 97 3.82 -3.54 -10.20
CA TRP A 97 2.92 -3.48 -11.36
C TRP A 97 1.80 -4.49 -11.19
N PHE A 98 0.63 -4.16 -11.72
CA PHE A 98 -0.51 -5.08 -11.78
C PHE A 98 -0.45 -5.89 -13.06
N ALA A 99 -0.61 -7.21 -12.95
CA ALA A 99 -1.01 -8.01 -14.10
C ALA A 99 -2.49 -7.75 -14.44
N ASP A 100 -2.95 -8.31 -15.55
CA ASP A 100 -4.34 -8.22 -15.96
C ASP A 100 -5.28 -8.71 -14.84
N GLY A 101 -6.26 -7.88 -14.48
CA GLY A 101 -7.23 -8.17 -13.43
C GLY A 101 -6.72 -8.08 -11.99
N GLN A 102 -5.46 -7.70 -11.75
CA GLN A 102 -4.92 -7.60 -10.38
C GLN A 102 -5.12 -6.23 -9.71
N ARG A 103 -5.58 -5.20 -10.45
CA ARG A 103 -5.88 -3.89 -9.84
C ARG A 103 -6.99 -4.07 -8.79
N PRO A 104 -6.80 -3.59 -7.54
CA PRO A 104 -7.80 -3.74 -6.51
C PRO A 104 -8.99 -2.78 -6.71
N ASP A 105 -10.15 -3.18 -6.20
CA ASP A 105 -11.32 -2.33 -6.07
C ASP A 105 -11.19 -1.33 -4.89
N PRO A 106 -12.02 -0.26 -4.86
CA PRO A 106 -12.84 0.23 -5.95
C PRO A 106 -12.00 0.77 -7.12
N GLN A 107 -12.50 0.56 -8.33
CA GLN A 107 -11.90 1.08 -9.56
C GLN A 107 -12.57 2.39 -9.96
N GLY A 108 -11.87 3.20 -10.75
CA GLY A 108 -12.32 4.51 -11.20
C GLY A 108 -11.14 5.44 -11.45
N GLU A 109 -11.27 6.34 -12.42
CA GLU A 109 -10.21 7.30 -12.79
C GLU A 109 -9.96 8.32 -11.66
N LYS A 110 -10.99 8.59 -10.87
CA LYS A 110 -11.01 9.54 -9.75
C LYS A 110 -10.87 8.87 -8.37
N VAL A 111 -10.60 7.58 -8.35
CA VAL A 111 -10.46 6.79 -7.13
C VAL A 111 -8.98 6.49 -6.88
N ARG A 112 -8.52 6.71 -5.64
CA ARG A 112 -7.20 6.29 -5.14
C ARG A 112 -7.41 5.36 -3.96
N VAL A 113 -6.77 4.20 -3.99
CA VAL A 113 -6.95 3.19 -2.96
C VAL A 113 -5.63 2.54 -2.57
N ILE A 114 -5.45 2.34 -1.27
CA ILE A 114 -4.45 1.43 -0.70
C ILE A 114 -5.22 0.22 -0.16
N VAL A 115 -4.88 -0.98 -0.64
CA VAL A 115 -5.51 -2.24 -0.20
C VAL A 115 -4.43 -3.19 0.31
N SER A 116 -4.62 -3.72 1.52
CA SER A 116 -3.78 -4.80 2.05
C SER A 116 -4.24 -6.16 1.54
N GLN A 117 -3.38 -7.18 1.66
CA GLN A 117 -3.69 -8.54 1.19
C GLN A 117 -4.95 -9.15 1.83
N ASN A 118 -5.23 -8.80 3.09
CA ASN A 118 -6.43 -9.23 3.81
C ASN A 118 -7.66 -8.36 3.51
N GLY A 119 -7.55 -7.35 2.65
CA GLY A 119 -8.66 -6.53 2.20
C GLY A 119 -8.97 -5.30 3.05
N HIS A 120 -8.09 -4.88 3.95
CA HIS A 120 -8.20 -3.55 4.60
C HIS A 120 -7.94 -2.46 3.58
N ARG A 121 -8.68 -1.35 3.64
CA ARG A 121 -8.65 -0.30 2.61
C ARG A 121 -8.57 1.10 3.20
N ILE A 122 -7.80 1.95 2.55
CA ILE A 122 -7.92 3.41 2.64
C ILE A 122 -8.32 3.88 1.24
N VAL A 123 -9.45 4.56 1.13
CA VAL A 123 -10.06 4.99 -0.14
C VAL A 123 -10.20 6.51 -0.14
N LEU A 124 -9.73 7.15 -1.21
CA LEU A 124 -10.04 8.53 -1.55
C LEU A 124 -10.83 8.48 -2.86
N ASP A 125 -12.09 8.89 -2.83
CA ASP A 125 -13.02 8.80 -3.95
C ASP A 125 -13.53 10.21 -4.30
N ASP A 126 -12.89 10.85 -5.27
CA ASP A 126 -13.26 12.20 -5.73
C ASP A 126 -14.52 12.18 -6.62
N GLU A 127 -15.03 11.01 -7.00
CA GLU A 127 -16.31 10.88 -7.73
C GLU A 127 -17.49 10.91 -6.77
N SER A 128 -17.37 10.20 -5.64
CA SER A 128 -18.37 10.22 -4.57
C SER A 128 -18.20 11.37 -3.57
N ASP A 129 -17.07 12.10 -3.63
CA ASP A 129 -16.66 13.12 -2.64
C ASP A 129 -16.52 12.52 -1.21
N GLU A 130 -15.84 11.37 -1.12
CA GLU A 130 -15.70 10.59 0.12
C GLU A 130 -14.26 10.12 0.39
N VAL A 131 -13.91 10.07 1.68
CA VAL A 131 -12.70 9.41 2.19
C VAL A 131 -13.10 8.28 3.14
N LYS A 132 -12.59 7.07 2.93
CA LYS A 132 -12.97 5.88 3.69
C LYS A 132 -11.77 5.16 4.28
N ILE A 133 -11.93 4.65 5.51
CA ILE A 133 -11.05 3.65 6.11
C ILE A 133 -11.93 2.42 6.38
N VAL A 134 -11.60 1.29 5.77
CA VAL A 134 -12.42 0.07 5.80
C VAL A 134 -11.59 -1.09 6.30
N HIS A 135 -12.03 -1.71 7.39
CA HIS A 135 -11.50 -2.97 7.86
C HIS A 135 -12.15 -4.14 7.09
N SER A 136 -11.38 -5.18 6.76
CA SER A 136 -11.89 -6.33 5.99
C SER A 136 -13.04 -7.09 6.69
N GLY A 137 -13.10 -7.02 8.01
CA GLY A 137 -14.21 -7.52 8.83
C GLY A 137 -15.48 -6.65 8.83
N GLY A 138 -15.54 -5.57 8.05
CA GLY A 138 -16.74 -4.75 7.84
C GLY A 138 -16.91 -3.53 8.75
N ALA A 139 -15.93 -3.20 9.60
CA ALA A 139 -15.92 -1.91 10.29
C ALA A 139 -15.42 -0.81 9.32
N GLU A 140 -16.04 0.36 9.36
CA GLU A 140 -15.69 1.47 8.47
C GLU A 140 -15.80 2.83 9.14
N ILE A 141 -15.01 3.77 8.62
CA ILE A 141 -15.08 5.21 8.88
C ILE A 141 -15.20 5.90 7.52
N VAL A 142 -16.19 6.77 7.36
CA VAL A 142 -16.48 7.51 6.13
C VAL A 142 -16.55 8.99 6.45
N LEU A 143 -15.80 9.80 5.71
CA LEU A 143 -15.85 11.26 5.73
C LEU A 143 -16.38 11.71 4.37
N SER A 144 -17.35 12.63 4.38
CA SER A 144 -17.96 13.19 3.17
C SER A 144 -18.26 14.68 3.35
N GLY A 145 -18.69 15.37 2.30
CA GLY A 145 -19.21 16.74 2.40
C GLY A 145 -20.43 16.90 3.32
N SER A 146 -21.12 15.80 3.65
CA SER A 146 -22.33 15.82 4.51
C SER A 146 -22.04 15.59 6.00
N GLY A 147 -20.86 15.06 6.34
CA GLY A 147 -20.52 14.69 7.70
C GLY A 147 -19.55 13.51 7.80
N ILE A 148 -19.47 12.94 9.01
CA ILE A 148 -18.60 11.81 9.35
C ILE A 148 -19.47 10.67 9.86
N ALA A 149 -19.25 9.46 9.35
CA ALA A 149 -19.92 8.26 9.81
C ALA A 149 -18.90 7.20 10.24
N MET A 150 -19.20 6.47 11.31
CA MET A 150 -18.52 5.25 11.70
C MET A 150 -19.53 4.14 11.85
N SER A 151 -19.24 2.95 11.32
CA SER A 151 -20.17 1.83 11.40
C SER A 151 -19.47 0.50 11.61
N PHE A 152 -20.16 -0.41 12.29
CA PHE A 152 -19.81 -1.82 12.37
C PHE A 152 -21.10 -2.62 12.58
N GLN A 153 -21.43 -3.46 11.59
CA GLN A 153 -22.69 -4.22 11.59
C GLN A 153 -23.90 -3.28 11.76
N ALA A 154 -24.76 -3.52 12.76
CA ALA A 154 -25.94 -2.71 13.01
C ALA A 154 -25.65 -1.41 13.80
N CYS A 155 -24.44 -1.25 14.32
CA CYS A 155 -24.08 -0.08 15.13
C CYS A 155 -23.54 1.03 14.24
N LYS A 156 -24.02 2.26 14.45
CA LYS A 156 -23.63 3.44 13.66
C LYS A 156 -23.50 4.68 14.54
N LEU A 157 -22.46 5.47 14.32
CA LEU A 157 -22.33 6.84 14.80
C LEU A 157 -22.25 7.77 13.60
N GLU A 158 -23.03 8.84 13.60
CA GLU A 158 -23.04 9.86 12.55
C GLU A 158 -22.90 11.24 13.17
N ILE A 159 -22.00 12.06 12.65
CA ILE A 159 -21.82 13.46 12.99
C ILE A 159 -22.14 14.27 11.74
N SER A 160 -23.16 15.11 11.84
CA SER A 160 -23.56 16.07 10.81
C SER A 160 -23.29 17.51 11.25
N GLY A 161 -23.61 18.48 10.42
CA GLY A 161 -23.48 19.90 10.77
C GLY A 161 -24.39 20.36 11.92
N SER A 162 -25.45 19.62 12.26
CA SER A 162 -26.44 20.01 13.28
C SER A 162 -26.56 19.05 14.45
N ASP A 163 -26.17 17.78 14.27
CA ASP A 163 -26.42 16.74 15.26
C ASP A 163 -25.44 15.57 15.18
N ILE A 164 -25.38 14.87 16.31
CA ILE A 164 -24.73 13.58 16.48
C ILE A 164 -25.83 12.53 16.67
N SER A 165 -25.84 11.48 15.85
CA SER A 165 -26.82 10.39 15.86
C SER A 165 -26.12 9.06 16.13
N LEU A 166 -26.69 8.26 17.04
CA LEU A 166 -26.26 6.90 17.32
C LEU A 166 -27.37 5.92 16.98
N ASN A 167 -26.99 4.81 16.34
CA ASN A 167 -27.85 3.69 15.95
C ASN A 167 -29.14 4.17 15.27
N ASN A 168 -28.97 4.92 14.19
CA ASN A 168 -30.07 5.40 13.34
C ASN A 168 -31.07 6.30 14.11
N GLY A 169 -30.56 7.13 15.02
CA GLY A 169 -31.36 8.11 15.75
C GLY A 169 -31.99 7.58 17.05
N LEU A 170 -31.64 6.37 17.51
CA LEU A 170 -32.04 5.88 18.83
C LEU A 170 -31.60 6.84 19.94
N ILE A 171 -30.38 7.36 19.81
CA ILE A 171 -29.87 8.47 20.61
C ILE A 171 -29.47 9.56 19.63
N LYS A 172 -30.01 10.76 19.81
CA LYS A 172 -29.66 11.93 19.00
C LYS A 172 -29.32 13.10 19.92
N VAL A 173 -28.18 13.73 19.68
CA VAL A 173 -27.71 14.92 20.40
C VAL A 173 -27.62 16.05 19.39
N GLY A 174 -28.42 17.11 19.57
CA GLY A 174 -28.41 18.29 18.71
C GLY A 174 -28.25 19.58 19.50
N LEU A 175 -28.16 20.71 18.81
CA LEU A 175 -27.99 22.03 19.44
C LEU A 175 -29.10 22.40 20.44
N ALA A 176 -30.30 21.86 20.25
CA ALA A 176 -31.46 22.10 21.11
C ALA A 176 -31.58 21.11 22.30
N GLY A 177 -30.69 20.11 22.39
CA GLY A 177 -30.70 19.11 23.47
C GLY A 177 -30.56 17.67 22.99
N VAL A 178 -30.89 16.73 23.87
CA VAL A 178 -30.79 15.28 23.64
C VAL A 178 -32.18 14.68 23.42
N SER A 179 -32.32 13.83 22.40
CA SER A 179 -33.51 13.03 22.11
C SER A 179 -33.18 11.56 22.16
N LEU A 180 -34.10 10.78 22.72
CA LEU A 180 -33.96 9.36 22.98
C LEU A 180 -35.28 8.70 22.63
N VAL A 181 -35.23 7.65 21.82
CA VAL A 181 -36.43 6.95 21.36
C VAL A 181 -36.40 5.48 21.76
N ASN A 182 -37.57 4.88 21.92
CA ASN A 182 -37.77 3.44 22.03
C ASN A 182 -36.86 2.71 23.04
N GLY A 183 -36.90 3.10 24.33
CA GLY A 183 -36.12 2.42 25.37
C GLY A 183 -34.61 2.62 25.27
N ALA A 184 -34.14 3.60 24.48
CA ALA A 184 -32.73 3.97 24.39
C ALA A 184 -32.07 4.33 25.73
N MET A 185 -32.87 4.53 26.79
CA MET A 185 -32.41 4.58 28.17
C MET A 185 -33.19 3.60 29.03
N ALA A 186 -32.50 2.64 29.64
CA ALA A 186 -33.00 1.83 30.73
C ALA A 186 -32.06 1.98 31.94
N PHE A 187 -32.59 2.45 33.08
CA PHE A 187 -31.90 2.40 34.37
C PHE A 187 -32.41 1.17 35.13
N GLY A 188 -31.56 0.15 35.30
CA GLY A 188 -31.89 -1.06 36.05
C GLY A 188 -31.38 -2.33 35.38
N VAL A 189 -30.77 -3.21 36.17
CA VAL A 189 -30.21 -4.50 35.74
C VAL A 189 -31.34 -5.39 35.17
N PRO A 190 -31.23 -5.93 33.94
CA PRO A 190 -32.16 -6.96 33.47
C PRO A 190 -32.03 -8.24 34.32
N PRO A 191 -33.12 -9.01 34.53
CA PRO A 191 -33.12 -10.21 35.38
C PRO A 191 -32.15 -11.30 34.93
#